data_AF-A0A285RRH1-F1
#
_entry.id   AF-A0A285RRH1-F1
#
_cell.length_a   1.000
_cell.length_b   1.000
_cell.length_c   1.000
_cell.angle_alpha   90.00
_cell.angle_beta   90.00
_cell.angle_gamma   90.00
#
_symmetry.space_group_name_H-M   'P 1'
#
loop_
_entity.id
_entity.type
_entity.pdbx_description
1 polymer ?
#
loop_
_entity_poly.entity_id
_entity_poly.type
_entity_poly.pdbx_seq_one_letter_code
_entity_poly.pdbx_strand_id
1 'polypeptide(L)'
;MPFPAGYGNRITAPQSRNRDWFAWNCKGLDHLADGDAVCRVTLGAICSRIDVGAKTGEPWAALSNMAQDIKIMSKPPFSITSALARISHPDDPVDEGAIENAIAEHGQNALTTRQPRNPQATRKLILDAAFYEIRMAGFAGASINRILDRTGTTKGALYHHFPGKAKLAYAVIEECLPQYIDDVWLKPLDGEEDILPVMMGQVDSLGTKDAPKLLEGGCPLARLASGAAELDENLRKRIDGVYRYWRRGLALHLGHGQFNKTIRTDIEPSSVAEFIIATLHGFLTRPPALRNSETHDAFAREYARYLNGLRP
;
A
#
# COMPACT_ATOMS: atom_id res chain seq x y z
N MET A 1 24.44 -50.43 7.78
CA MET A 1 25.77 -50.02 7.32
C MET A 1 25.61 -49.05 6.14
N PRO A 2 26.56 -48.10 5.96
CA PRO A 2 26.30 -46.74 5.50
C PRO A 2 26.57 -46.49 4.01
N PHE A 3 26.16 -45.30 3.55
CA PHE A 3 26.49 -44.67 2.26
C PHE A 3 28.00 -44.42 2.06
N PRO A 4 28.47 -44.37 0.79
CA PRO A 4 29.54 -43.45 0.41
C PRO A 4 29.33 -42.68 -0.92
N ALA A 5 29.53 -41.36 -0.80
CA ALA A 5 30.22 -40.34 -1.62
C ALA A 5 30.39 -40.37 -3.17
N GLY A 6 30.25 -39.15 -3.76
CA GLY A 6 30.81 -38.68 -5.05
C GLY A 6 29.71 -38.05 -5.93
N TYR A 7 29.64 -36.76 -6.26
CA TYR A 7 30.65 -35.81 -6.72
C TYR A 7 30.27 -34.38 -6.31
N GLY A 8 31.22 -33.64 -5.75
CA GLY A 8 31.14 -32.18 -5.61
C GLY A 8 32.16 -31.52 -6.54
N ASN A 9 31.69 -30.73 -7.50
CA ASN A 9 32.55 -29.81 -8.24
C ASN A 9 32.59 -28.47 -7.50
N ARG A 10 33.65 -28.27 -6.70
CA ARG A 10 34.07 -26.95 -6.23
C ARG A 10 34.80 -26.26 -7.38
N ILE A 11 34.18 -25.24 -7.99
CA ILE A 11 34.90 -24.24 -8.78
C ILE A 11 35.43 -23.21 -7.79
N THR A 12 36.71 -23.28 -7.44
CA THR A 12 37.39 -22.24 -6.66
C THR A 12 37.90 -21.17 -7.63
N ALA A 13 37.20 -20.03 -7.72
CA ALA A 13 37.72 -18.84 -8.40
C ALA A 13 38.74 -18.10 -7.51
N PRO A 14 39.81 -17.51 -8.06
CA PRO A 14 40.81 -16.78 -7.29
C PRO A 14 40.21 -15.55 -6.63
N GLN A 15 40.51 -15.33 -5.34
CA GLN A 15 39.90 -14.30 -4.48
C GLN A 15 40.01 -12.86 -5.02
N SER A 16 40.97 -12.55 -5.90
CA SER A 16 41.11 -11.23 -6.52
C SER A 16 40.05 -10.94 -7.58
N ARG A 17 39.61 -11.93 -8.37
CA ARG A 17 38.57 -11.78 -9.41
C ARG A 17 37.19 -11.48 -8.83
N ASN A 18 36.94 -11.92 -7.60
CA ASN A 18 35.66 -11.67 -6.92
C ASN A 18 35.42 -10.17 -6.73
N ARG A 19 36.41 -9.39 -6.29
CA ARG A 19 36.22 -7.95 -6.04
C ARG A 19 35.87 -7.16 -7.30
N ASP A 20 36.53 -7.45 -8.41
CA ASP A 20 36.28 -6.77 -9.69
C ASP A 20 34.94 -7.18 -10.30
N TRP A 21 34.57 -8.46 -10.19
CA TRP A 21 33.24 -8.96 -10.56
C TRP A 21 32.12 -8.30 -9.73
N PHE A 22 32.33 -8.12 -8.41
CA PHE A 22 31.38 -7.43 -7.54
C PHE A 22 31.25 -5.94 -7.86
N ALA A 23 32.37 -5.25 -8.09
CA ALA A 23 32.36 -3.83 -8.45
C ALA A 23 31.67 -3.57 -9.80
N TRP A 24 31.82 -4.48 -10.75
CA TRP A 24 31.13 -4.43 -12.05
C TRP A 24 29.62 -4.64 -11.91
N ASN A 25 29.19 -5.65 -11.14
CA ASN A 25 27.77 -5.92 -10.91
C ASN A 25 27.06 -4.77 -10.16
N CYS A 26 27.69 -4.17 -9.14
CA CYS A 26 27.10 -3.01 -8.46
C CYS A 26 26.91 -1.82 -9.41
N LYS A 27 27.90 -1.52 -10.27
CA LYS A 27 27.76 -0.48 -11.30
C LYS A 27 26.71 -0.81 -12.36
N GLY A 28 26.59 -2.08 -12.76
CA GLY A 28 25.56 -2.54 -13.69
C GLY A 28 24.13 -2.42 -13.13
N LEU A 29 23.98 -2.63 -11.82
CA LEU A 29 22.72 -2.48 -11.09
C LEU A 29 22.33 -1.01 -10.88
N ASP A 30 23.28 -0.10 -10.68
CA ASP A 30 23.00 1.34 -10.56
C ASP A 30 22.38 1.92 -11.84
N HIS A 31 22.76 1.42 -13.02
CA HIS A 31 22.15 1.81 -14.30
C HIS A 31 20.70 1.33 -14.48
N LEU A 32 20.22 0.37 -13.67
CA LEU A 32 18.82 -0.09 -13.71
C LEU A 32 17.88 0.79 -12.86
N ALA A 33 18.42 1.73 -12.08
CA ALA A 33 17.69 2.49 -11.07
C ALA A 33 17.00 3.77 -11.60
N ASP A 34 17.09 4.07 -12.90
CA ASP A 34 16.51 5.28 -13.47
C ASP A 34 14.97 5.24 -13.46
N GLY A 35 14.37 5.99 -12.53
CA GLY A 35 12.97 6.43 -12.61
C GLY A 35 12.02 5.98 -11.49
N ASP A 36 12.33 4.94 -10.70
CA ASP A 36 11.41 4.42 -9.66
C ASP A 36 12.06 4.35 -8.27
N ALA A 37 11.38 4.87 -7.25
CA ALA A 37 11.83 4.85 -5.85
C ALA A 37 11.82 3.43 -5.27
N VAL A 38 10.91 2.55 -5.73
CA VAL A 38 10.84 1.16 -5.30
C VAL A 38 12.07 0.38 -5.80
N CYS A 39 12.45 0.57 -7.07
CA CYS A 39 13.66 -0.03 -7.63
C CYS A 39 14.92 0.41 -6.88
N ARG A 40 15.03 1.69 -6.49
CA ARG A 40 16.20 2.19 -5.74
C ARG A 40 16.34 1.55 -4.36
N VAL A 41 15.23 1.36 -3.63
CA VAL A 41 15.24 0.71 -2.31
C VAL A 41 15.60 -0.78 -2.42
N THR A 42 15.02 -1.48 -3.40
CA THR A 42 15.29 -2.91 -3.62
C THR A 42 16.71 -3.15 -4.13
N LEU A 43 17.21 -2.34 -5.06
CA LEU A 43 18.59 -2.40 -5.54
C LEU A 43 19.60 -2.05 -4.45
N GLY A 44 19.31 -1.05 -3.60
CA GLY A 44 20.13 -0.74 -2.44
C GLY A 44 20.21 -1.89 -1.42
N ALA A 45 19.09 -2.57 -1.16
CA ALA A 45 19.04 -3.76 -0.32
C ALA A 45 19.84 -4.93 -0.92
N ILE A 46 19.82 -5.09 -2.24
CA ILE A 46 20.62 -6.08 -2.96
C ILE A 46 22.12 -5.75 -2.87
N CYS A 47 22.52 -4.52 -3.21
CA CYS A 47 23.92 -4.08 -3.17
C CYS A 47 24.53 -4.20 -1.75
N SER A 48 23.78 -3.81 -0.72
CA SER A 48 24.21 -3.97 0.68
C SER A 48 24.37 -5.43 1.11
N ARG A 49 23.49 -6.34 0.67
CA ARG A 49 23.62 -7.78 0.96
C ARG A 49 24.80 -8.42 0.24
N ILE A 50 25.09 -7.98 -0.99
CA ILE A 50 26.29 -8.40 -1.73
C ILE A 50 27.55 -7.93 -0.98
N ASP A 51 27.59 -6.68 -0.52
CA ASP A 51 28.72 -6.14 0.24
C ASP A 51 28.93 -6.86 1.60
N VAL A 52 27.84 -7.25 2.26
CA VAL A 52 27.90 -8.08 3.49
C VAL A 52 28.41 -9.49 3.18
N GLY A 53 27.92 -10.16 2.13
CA GLY A 53 28.38 -11.50 1.73
C GLY A 53 29.86 -11.53 1.27
N ALA A 54 30.34 -10.44 0.68
CA ALA A 54 31.74 -10.28 0.32
C ALA A 54 32.66 -10.13 1.55
N LYS A 55 32.17 -9.52 2.64
CA LYS A 55 32.92 -9.35 3.90
C LYS A 55 32.96 -10.62 4.75
N THR A 56 31.95 -11.48 4.65
CA THR A 56 31.84 -12.71 5.46
C THR A 56 32.42 -13.96 4.79
N GLY A 57 32.85 -13.88 3.53
CA GLY A 57 33.48 -14.99 2.81
C GLY A 57 32.52 -16.07 2.30
N GLU A 58 31.20 -15.84 2.39
CA GLU A 58 30.16 -16.76 1.91
C GLU A 58 29.25 -16.12 0.83
N PRO A 59 29.79 -15.81 -0.37
CA PRO A 59 29.06 -15.04 -1.39
C PRO A 59 27.84 -15.79 -1.97
N TRP A 60 27.84 -17.12 -1.94
CA TRP A 60 26.78 -17.94 -2.53
C TRP A 60 25.50 -18.01 -1.69
N ALA A 61 25.60 -17.84 -0.36
CA ALA A 61 24.43 -17.75 0.51
C ALA A 61 23.64 -16.45 0.27
N ALA A 62 24.33 -15.37 -0.09
CA ALA A 62 23.70 -14.10 -0.47
C ALA A 62 22.99 -14.19 -1.83
N LEU A 63 23.58 -14.90 -2.82
CA LEU A 63 23.00 -15.10 -4.15
C LEU A 63 21.75 -15.99 -4.15
N SER A 64 21.70 -17.02 -3.30
CA SER A 64 20.52 -17.87 -3.11
C SER A 64 19.29 -17.05 -2.67
N ASN A 65 19.49 -16.11 -1.75
CA ASN A 65 18.43 -15.21 -1.29
C ASN A 65 18.09 -14.11 -2.32
N MET A 66 19.05 -13.71 -3.18
CA MET A 66 18.79 -12.80 -4.30
C MET A 66 17.82 -13.37 -5.34
N ALA A 67 17.74 -14.69 -5.50
CA ALA A 67 16.78 -15.30 -6.44
C ALA A 67 15.31 -15.00 -6.09
N GLN A 68 15.00 -14.75 -4.81
CA GLN A 68 13.67 -14.30 -4.38
C GLN A 68 13.44 -12.81 -4.65
N ASP A 69 14.47 -11.97 -4.45
CA ASP A 69 14.38 -10.53 -4.70
C ASP A 69 14.36 -10.20 -6.22
N ILE A 70 15.09 -10.98 -7.04
CA ILE A 70 15.04 -10.92 -8.51
C ILE A 70 13.66 -11.36 -9.03
N LYS A 71 12.97 -12.24 -8.30
CA LYS A 71 11.58 -12.63 -8.60
C LYS A 71 10.58 -11.49 -8.42
N ILE A 72 10.94 -10.46 -7.65
CA ILE A 72 10.15 -9.23 -7.50
C ILE A 72 10.41 -8.29 -8.70
N MET A 73 11.63 -8.30 -9.24
CA MET A 73 12.03 -7.52 -10.42
C MET A 73 11.53 -8.09 -11.76
N SER A 74 11.14 -9.37 -11.81
CA SER A 74 10.65 -10.04 -13.03
C SER A 74 9.19 -9.76 -13.39
N LYS A 75 8.59 -8.69 -12.84
CA LYS A 75 7.31 -8.17 -13.33
C LYS A 75 7.57 -7.29 -14.57
N PRO A 76 6.75 -7.39 -15.63
CA PRO A 76 6.91 -6.55 -16.82
C PRO A 76 6.92 -5.06 -16.42
N PRO A 77 7.81 -4.24 -17.01
CA PRO A 77 8.32 -4.41 -18.38
C PRO A 77 9.76 -4.96 -18.53
N PHE A 78 10.34 -5.67 -17.55
CA PHE A 78 11.74 -6.15 -17.67
C PHE A 78 11.83 -7.64 -17.99
N SER A 79 12.42 -7.97 -19.16
CA SER A 79 12.66 -9.34 -19.62
C SER A 79 13.86 -9.97 -18.89
N ILE A 80 13.68 -11.18 -18.35
CA ILE A 80 14.73 -12.00 -17.71
C ILE A 80 15.92 -12.20 -18.65
N THR A 81 15.69 -12.25 -19.96
CA THR A 81 16.74 -12.38 -20.99
C THR A 81 17.72 -11.20 -20.95
N SER A 82 17.24 -9.98 -20.71
CA SER A 82 18.07 -8.77 -20.62
C SER A 82 18.84 -8.68 -19.30
N ALA A 83 18.29 -9.26 -18.22
CA ALA A 83 18.95 -9.33 -16.93
C ALA A 83 20.08 -10.38 -16.94
N LEU A 84 19.83 -11.56 -17.51
CA LEU A 84 20.83 -12.63 -17.59
C LEU A 84 21.98 -12.31 -18.56
N ALA A 85 21.70 -11.67 -19.70
CA ALA A 85 22.73 -11.24 -20.64
C ALA A 85 23.70 -10.16 -20.09
N ARG A 86 23.34 -9.51 -18.98
CA ARG A 86 24.14 -8.44 -18.34
C ARG A 86 24.85 -8.88 -17.05
N ILE A 87 24.75 -10.15 -16.67
CA ILE A 87 25.42 -10.71 -15.47
C ILE A 87 26.60 -11.62 -15.87
N SER A 88 26.72 -11.98 -17.15
CA SER A 88 27.88 -12.71 -17.70
C SER A 88 29.08 -11.76 -17.85
N HIS A 89 30.27 -12.19 -17.40
CA HIS A 89 31.51 -11.43 -17.60
C HIS A 89 31.85 -11.42 -19.11
N PRO A 90 32.42 -10.35 -19.68
CA PRO A 90 32.73 -10.24 -21.12
C PRO A 90 33.60 -11.36 -21.70
N ASP A 91 34.29 -12.13 -20.86
CA ASP A 91 35.25 -13.18 -21.24
C ASP A 91 34.72 -14.61 -21.00
N ASP A 92 33.50 -14.78 -20.49
CA ASP A 92 32.91 -16.10 -20.32
C ASP A 92 32.35 -16.60 -21.67
N PRO A 93 32.74 -17.80 -22.15
CA PRO A 93 32.21 -18.34 -23.40
C PRO A 93 30.71 -18.56 -23.26
N VAL A 94 29.93 -17.86 -24.09
CA VAL A 94 28.48 -18.02 -24.15
C VAL A 94 28.18 -19.36 -24.82
N ASP A 95 27.78 -20.36 -24.04
CA ASP A 95 27.27 -21.63 -24.56
C ASP A 95 25.80 -21.43 -24.98
N GLU A 96 25.63 -21.00 -26.23
CA GLU A 96 24.31 -20.79 -26.85
C GLU A 96 23.44 -22.06 -26.80
N GLY A 97 24.04 -23.25 -26.85
CA GLY A 97 23.34 -24.53 -26.76
C GLY A 97 22.80 -24.83 -25.36
N ALA A 98 23.51 -24.42 -24.31
CA ALA A 98 23.01 -24.51 -22.93
C ALA A 98 21.82 -23.56 -22.67
N ILE A 99 21.84 -22.39 -23.30
CA ILE A 99 20.74 -21.40 -23.23
C ILE A 99 19.51 -21.92 -23.98
N GLU A 100 19.67 -22.46 -25.18
CA GLU A 100 18.56 -23.04 -25.96
C GLU A 100 17.94 -24.26 -25.25
N ASN A 101 18.75 -25.14 -24.66
CA ASN A 101 18.25 -26.28 -23.89
C ASN A 101 17.52 -25.85 -22.61
N ALA A 102 18.02 -24.83 -21.89
CA ALA A 102 17.34 -24.29 -20.72
C ALA A 102 16.00 -23.63 -21.06
N ILE A 103 15.90 -22.98 -22.24
CA ILE A 103 14.67 -22.41 -22.78
C ILE A 103 13.69 -23.53 -23.19
N ALA A 104 14.18 -24.61 -23.83
CA ALA A 104 13.37 -25.75 -24.25
C ALA A 104 12.80 -26.53 -23.05
N GLU A 105 13.61 -26.79 -22.02
CA GLU A 105 13.19 -27.49 -20.79
C GLU A 105 12.20 -26.66 -19.94
N HIS A 106 12.36 -25.33 -19.90
CA HIS A 106 11.40 -24.45 -19.23
C HIS A 106 10.12 -24.22 -20.05
N GLY A 107 10.20 -24.22 -21.39
CA GLY A 107 9.07 -24.05 -22.28
C GLY A 107 8.04 -25.19 -22.21
N GLN A 108 8.49 -26.42 -21.93
CA GLN A 108 7.60 -27.58 -21.84
C GLN A 108 6.98 -27.78 -20.43
N ASN A 109 7.66 -27.32 -19.36
CA ASN A 109 7.13 -27.39 -18.00
C ASN A 109 6.27 -26.19 -17.57
N ALA A 110 6.16 -25.15 -18.42
CA ALA A 110 5.40 -23.93 -18.14
C ALA A 110 3.86 -24.11 -18.20
N LEU A 111 3.34 -25.26 -18.62
CA LEU A 111 1.90 -25.47 -18.79
C LEU A 111 1.14 -26.08 -17.60
N THR A 112 1.80 -26.55 -16.53
CA THR A 112 1.07 -27.20 -15.41
C THR A 112 1.67 -27.05 -14.01
N THR A 113 2.37 -25.96 -13.69
CA THR A 113 2.61 -25.60 -12.29
C THR A 113 1.71 -24.45 -11.88
N ARG A 114 0.49 -24.79 -11.42
CA ARG A 114 -0.41 -23.86 -10.74
C ARG A 114 0.34 -23.32 -9.52
N GLN A 115 0.91 -22.12 -9.65
CA GLN A 115 1.45 -21.33 -8.54
C GLN A 115 0.50 -21.47 -7.33
N PRO A 116 1.00 -21.73 -6.11
CA PRO A 116 0.15 -21.78 -4.94
C PRO A 116 -0.56 -20.43 -4.82
N ARG A 117 -1.84 -20.42 -5.18
CA ARG A 117 -2.69 -19.23 -5.10
C ARG A 117 -2.77 -18.89 -3.62
N ASN A 118 -2.16 -17.78 -3.21
CA ASN A 118 -2.33 -17.25 -1.86
C ASN A 118 -3.72 -16.57 -1.80
N PRO A 119 -4.76 -17.25 -1.29
CA PRO A 119 -6.13 -16.76 -1.40
C PRO A 119 -6.33 -15.49 -0.56
N GLN A 120 -5.58 -15.34 0.54
CA GLN A 120 -5.63 -14.14 1.38
C GLN A 120 -5.06 -12.93 0.63
N ALA A 121 -3.95 -13.10 -0.10
CA ALA A 121 -3.37 -12.03 -0.92
C ALA A 121 -4.33 -11.61 -2.04
N THR A 122 -4.98 -12.57 -2.71
CA THR A 122 -6.00 -12.28 -3.73
C THR A 122 -7.21 -11.56 -3.14
N ARG A 123 -7.71 -12.02 -1.98
CA ARG A 123 -8.82 -11.35 -1.27
C ARG A 123 -8.48 -9.91 -0.92
N LYS A 124 -7.30 -9.66 -0.35
CA LYS A 124 -6.85 -8.32 0.01
C LYS A 124 -6.73 -7.42 -1.22
N LEU A 125 -6.14 -7.93 -2.30
CA LEU A 125 -6.01 -7.19 -3.57
C LEU A 125 -7.36 -6.74 -4.12
N ILE A 126 -8.36 -7.64 -4.11
CA ILE A 126 -9.74 -7.31 -4.53
C ILE A 126 -10.36 -6.28 -3.59
N LEU A 127 -10.15 -6.42 -2.29
CA LEU A 127 -10.72 -5.55 -1.29
C LEU A 127 -10.15 -4.12 -1.38
N ASP A 128 -8.83 -3.98 -1.51
CA ASP A 128 -8.16 -2.69 -1.69
C ASP A 128 -8.63 -2.00 -2.99
N ALA A 129 -8.76 -2.77 -4.08
CA ALA A 129 -9.28 -2.26 -5.35
C ALA A 129 -10.75 -1.83 -5.26
N ALA A 130 -11.57 -2.58 -4.51
CA ALA A 130 -12.96 -2.22 -4.26
C ALA A 130 -13.09 -0.95 -3.41
N PHE A 131 -12.25 -0.81 -2.38
CA PHE A 131 -12.19 0.40 -1.57
C PHE A 131 -11.83 1.62 -2.42
N TYR A 132 -10.80 1.51 -3.27
CA TYR A 132 -10.44 2.57 -4.21
C TYR A 132 -11.60 2.92 -5.15
N GLU A 133 -12.22 1.92 -5.78
CA GLU A 133 -13.31 2.12 -6.73
C GLU A 133 -14.51 2.82 -6.10
N ILE A 134 -14.92 2.39 -4.90
CA ILE A 134 -16.01 2.98 -4.13
C ILE A 134 -15.69 4.43 -3.76
N ARG A 135 -14.46 4.71 -3.37
CA ARG A 135 -14.02 6.08 -3.04
C ARG A 135 -14.04 7.00 -4.25
N MET A 136 -13.77 6.49 -5.45
CA MET A 136 -13.76 7.30 -6.67
C MET A 136 -15.15 7.46 -7.30
N ALA A 137 -15.96 6.41 -7.30
CA ALA A 137 -17.24 6.35 -8.01
C ALA A 137 -18.48 6.33 -7.09
N GLY A 138 -18.31 6.23 -5.77
CA GLY A 138 -19.40 5.96 -4.83
C GLY A 138 -19.89 4.52 -4.91
N PHE A 139 -20.76 4.11 -3.97
CA PHE A 139 -21.29 2.74 -3.95
C PHE A 139 -22.10 2.40 -5.22
N ALA A 140 -23.03 3.28 -5.62
CA ALA A 140 -23.86 3.06 -6.80
C ALA A 140 -23.00 2.98 -8.08
N GLY A 141 -22.06 3.91 -8.22
CA GLY A 141 -21.17 3.98 -9.38
C GLY A 141 -20.10 2.90 -9.45
N ALA A 142 -19.72 2.27 -8.34
CA ALA A 142 -18.65 1.26 -8.29
C ALA A 142 -18.91 0.07 -9.22
N SER A 143 -17.95 -0.24 -10.10
CA SER A 143 -18.07 -1.31 -11.09
C SER A 143 -17.21 -2.52 -10.72
N ILE A 144 -17.84 -3.71 -10.70
CA ILE A 144 -17.13 -4.98 -10.53
C ILE A 144 -16.11 -5.19 -11.66
N ASN A 145 -16.43 -4.81 -12.89
CA ASN A 145 -15.50 -4.95 -14.01
C ASN A 145 -14.25 -4.08 -13.80
N ARG A 146 -14.41 -2.81 -13.38
CA ARG A 146 -13.26 -1.94 -13.09
C ARG A 146 -12.39 -2.47 -11.94
N ILE A 147 -12.99 -3.14 -10.97
CA ILE A 147 -12.25 -3.83 -9.89
C ILE A 147 -11.45 -5.02 -10.45
N LEU A 148 -12.05 -5.83 -11.32
CA LEU A 148 -11.37 -6.94 -11.99
C LEU A 148 -10.21 -6.42 -12.86
N ASP A 149 -10.45 -5.38 -13.66
CA ASP A 149 -9.45 -4.76 -14.53
C ASP A 149 -8.26 -4.23 -13.71
N ARG A 150 -8.53 -3.58 -12.57
CA ARG A 150 -7.48 -3.07 -11.66
C ARG A 150 -6.65 -4.17 -11.02
N THR A 151 -7.24 -5.32 -10.73
CA THR A 151 -6.58 -6.41 -10.00
C THR A 151 -5.98 -7.48 -10.90
N GLY A 152 -6.39 -7.54 -12.18
CA GLY A 152 -6.09 -8.66 -13.07
C GLY A 152 -6.68 -9.99 -12.60
N THR A 153 -7.62 -9.97 -11.65
CA THR A 153 -8.25 -11.19 -11.12
C THR A 153 -9.40 -11.64 -12.01
N THR A 154 -9.76 -12.93 -11.92
CA THR A 154 -10.90 -13.45 -12.66
C THR A 154 -12.20 -13.16 -11.92
N LYS A 155 -13.29 -13.03 -12.69
CA LYS A 155 -14.65 -12.91 -12.15
C LYS A 155 -14.96 -14.04 -11.13
N GLY A 156 -14.55 -15.27 -11.43
CA GLY A 156 -14.72 -16.41 -10.53
C GLY A 156 -13.95 -16.26 -9.21
N ALA A 157 -12.72 -15.73 -9.23
CA ALA A 157 -11.95 -15.47 -8.01
C ALA A 157 -12.61 -14.39 -7.14
N LEU A 158 -13.12 -13.33 -7.75
CA LEU A 158 -13.86 -12.28 -7.03
C LEU A 158 -15.11 -12.83 -6.35
N TYR A 159 -15.95 -13.55 -7.09
CA TYR A 159 -17.19 -14.10 -6.52
C TYR A 159 -16.96 -15.24 -5.52
N HIS A 160 -15.82 -15.93 -5.60
CA HIS A 160 -15.41 -16.89 -4.57
C HIS A 160 -15.16 -16.22 -3.22
N HIS A 161 -14.55 -15.03 -3.20
CA HIS A 161 -14.28 -14.28 -1.97
C HIS A 161 -15.47 -13.42 -1.52
N PHE A 162 -16.17 -12.81 -2.47
CA PHE A 162 -17.24 -11.84 -2.21
C PHE A 162 -18.45 -12.16 -3.09
N PRO A 163 -19.43 -12.93 -2.58
CA PRO A 163 -20.60 -13.33 -3.36
C PRO A 163 -21.56 -12.14 -3.52
N GLY A 164 -21.26 -11.30 -4.51
CA GLY A 164 -22.05 -10.12 -4.86
C GLY A 164 -21.43 -8.80 -4.39
N LYS A 165 -21.88 -7.72 -5.03
CA LYS A 165 -21.42 -6.35 -4.75
C LYS A 165 -21.73 -5.90 -3.31
N ALA A 166 -22.86 -6.33 -2.73
CA ALA A 166 -23.21 -6.03 -1.35
C ALA A 166 -22.21 -6.64 -0.35
N LYS A 167 -21.87 -7.93 -0.50
CA LYS A 167 -20.91 -8.61 0.37
C LYS A 167 -19.50 -8.04 0.25
N LEU A 168 -19.10 -7.61 -0.95
CA LEU A 168 -17.86 -6.87 -1.15
C LEU A 168 -17.89 -5.53 -0.39
N ALA A 169 -18.99 -4.79 -0.47
CA ALA A 169 -19.12 -3.54 0.26
C ALA A 169 -19.16 -3.71 1.78
N TYR A 170 -19.74 -4.80 2.30
CA TYR A 170 -19.71 -5.13 3.73
C TYR A 170 -18.26 -5.25 4.21
N ALA A 171 -17.45 -6.04 3.49
CA ALA A 171 -16.04 -6.19 3.81
C ALA A 171 -15.28 -4.85 3.71
N VAL A 172 -15.57 -4.01 2.72
CA VAL A 172 -14.96 -2.68 2.62
C VAL A 172 -15.31 -1.80 3.83
N ILE A 173 -16.58 -1.81 4.26
CA ILE A 173 -17.04 -1.03 5.43
C ILE A 173 -16.43 -1.56 6.72
N GLU A 174 -16.29 -2.88 6.86
CA GLU A 174 -15.84 -3.50 8.11
C GLU A 174 -14.31 -3.54 8.25
N GLU A 175 -13.58 -3.60 7.14
CA GLU A 175 -12.13 -3.83 7.17
C GLU A 175 -11.34 -2.61 6.68
N CYS A 176 -11.81 -1.90 5.65
CA CYS A 176 -11.05 -0.78 5.07
C CYS A 176 -11.39 0.55 5.71
N LEU A 177 -12.67 0.83 5.98
CA LEU A 177 -13.06 2.13 6.55
C LEU A 177 -12.51 2.38 7.96
N PRO A 178 -12.52 1.42 8.91
CA PRO A 178 -11.95 1.65 10.23
C PRO A 178 -10.45 1.92 10.13
N GLN A 179 -9.73 1.15 9.31
CA GLN A 179 -8.30 1.37 9.06
C GLN A 179 -8.04 2.77 8.48
N TYR A 180 -8.84 3.21 7.51
CA TYR A 180 -8.75 4.56 6.97
C TYR A 180 -9.03 5.62 8.04
N ILE A 181 -10.03 5.42 8.89
CA ILE A 181 -10.36 6.33 9.98
C ILE A 181 -9.20 6.43 10.97
N ASP A 182 -8.63 5.29 11.33
CA ASP A 182 -7.51 5.22 12.26
C ASP A 182 -6.28 5.93 11.69
N ASP A 183 -5.86 5.56 10.48
CA ASP A 183 -4.62 6.06 9.90
C ASP A 183 -4.68 7.56 9.59
N VAL A 184 -5.85 8.07 9.19
CA VAL A 184 -5.99 9.48 8.78
C VAL A 184 -6.41 10.37 9.94
N TRP A 185 -7.33 9.92 10.79
CA TRP A 185 -8.04 10.81 11.73
C TRP A 185 -7.74 10.54 13.20
N LEU A 186 -7.58 9.29 13.64
CA LEU A 186 -7.46 8.97 15.07
C LEU A 186 -6.01 8.74 15.53
N LYS A 187 -5.24 7.87 14.87
CA LYS A 187 -3.84 7.58 15.25
C LYS A 187 -2.93 8.80 15.32
N PRO A 188 -3.06 9.82 14.45
CA PRO A 188 -2.27 11.03 14.60
C PRO A 188 -2.51 11.78 15.92
N LEU A 189 -3.63 11.53 16.60
CA LEU A 189 -4.00 12.15 17.88
C LEU A 189 -3.54 11.31 19.09
N ASP A 190 -3.04 10.10 18.87
CA ASP A 190 -2.63 9.20 19.94
C ASP A 190 -1.38 9.73 20.65
N GLY A 191 -1.46 9.87 21.97
CA GLY A 191 -0.35 10.34 22.81
C GLY A 191 -0.11 11.85 22.78
N GLU A 192 -0.89 12.61 22.01
CA GLU A 192 -0.77 14.06 21.90
C GLU A 192 -1.44 14.76 23.10
N GLU A 193 -0.72 15.70 23.72
CA GLU A 193 -1.24 16.48 24.86
C GLU A 193 -2.24 17.56 24.40
N ASP A 194 -1.91 18.24 23.29
CA ASP A 194 -2.78 19.19 22.58
C ASP A 194 -3.06 18.67 21.17
N ILE A 195 -4.27 18.14 20.96
CA ILE A 195 -4.69 17.57 19.67
C ILE A 195 -5.06 18.63 18.63
N LEU A 196 -5.31 19.89 19.04
CA LEU A 196 -5.86 20.92 18.16
C LEU A 196 -4.90 21.27 17.00
N PRO A 197 -3.58 21.46 17.21
CA PRO A 197 -2.64 21.69 16.12
C PRO A 197 -2.58 20.51 15.13
N VAL A 198 -2.67 19.27 15.63
CA VAL A 198 -2.67 18.07 14.77
C VAL A 198 -3.92 18.07 13.89
N MET A 199 -5.08 18.36 14.45
CA MET A 199 -6.34 18.45 13.69
C MET A 199 -6.31 19.56 12.64
N MET A 200 -5.70 20.71 12.94
CA MET A 200 -5.49 21.78 11.95
C MET A 200 -4.56 21.29 10.82
N GLY A 201 -3.43 20.66 11.17
CA GLY A 201 -2.47 20.12 10.21
C GLY A 201 -3.05 19.02 9.32
N GLN A 202 -3.96 18.20 9.83
CA GLN A 202 -4.71 17.22 9.02
C GLN A 202 -5.48 17.91 7.89
N VAL A 203 -6.14 19.04 8.16
CA VAL A 203 -6.86 19.81 7.14
C VAL A 203 -5.90 20.52 6.19
N ASP A 204 -4.83 21.12 6.69
CA ASP A 204 -3.83 21.79 5.86
C ASP A 204 -3.19 20.81 4.86
N SER A 205 -2.89 19.58 5.30
CA SER A 205 -2.30 18.54 4.45
C SER A 205 -3.17 18.19 3.24
N LEU A 206 -4.50 18.35 3.33
CA LEU A 206 -5.44 18.08 2.23
C LEU A 206 -5.28 19.03 1.04
N GLY A 207 -4.72 20.22 1.26
CA GLY A 207 -4.52 21.24 0.21
C GLY A 207 -3.20 21.09 -0.53
N THR A 208 -2.30 20.23 -0.03
CA THR A 208 -0.98 20.04 -0.60
C THR A 208 -1.01 19.11 -1.81
N LYS A 209 0.00 19.20 -2.70
CA LYS A 209 0.18 18.21 -3.78
C LYS A 209 0.42 16.79 -3.24
N ASP A 210 0.87 16.71 -2.00
CA ASP A 210 1.10 15.49 -1.24
C ASP A 210 -0.12 15.08 -0.40
N ALA A 211 -1.30 15.68 -0.65
CA ALA A 211 -2.54 15.32 0.02
C ALA A 211 -2.64 13.79 0.07
N PRO A 212 -2.85 13.20 1.26
CA PRO A 212 -2.73 11.76 1.43
C PRO A 212 -3.46 11.05 0.31
N LYS A 213 -2.78 10.13 -0.39
CA LYS A 213 -3.41 9.37 -1.49
C LYS A 213 -4.72 8.73 -1.07
N LEU A 214 -4.91 8.48 0.23
CA LEU A 214 -6.13 8.00 0.90
C LEU A 214 -7.33 8.96 0.86
N LEU A 215 -7.11 10.26 0.62
CA LEU A 215 -8.12 11.32 0.54
C LEU A 215 -8.47 11.73 -0.90
N GLU A 216 -7.71 11.25 -1.88
CA GLU A 216 -8.04 11.36 -3.31
C GLU A 216 -9.44 10.79 -3.58
N GLY A 217 -10.36 11.57 -4.15
CA GLY A 217 -11.76 11.16 -4.34
C GLY A 217 -12.73 11.58 -3.23
N GLY A 218 -12.25 12.18 -2.14
CA GLY A 218 -13.07 12.67 -1.02
C GLY A 218 -13.29 11.63 0.07
N CYS A 219 -14.21 11.90 0.99
CA CYS A 219 -14.46 11.00 2.14
C CYS A 219 -15.10 9.67 1.68
N PRO A 220 -14.44 8.52 1.89
CA PRO A 220 -14.98 7.22 1.47
C PRO A 220 -16.25 6.84 2.23
N LEU A 221 -16.35 7.21 3.51
CA LEU A 221 -17.54 6.96 4.34
C LEU A 221 -18.77 7.69 3.78
N ALA A 222 -18.63 8.98 3.44
CA ALA A 222 -19.72 9.75 2.88
C ALA A 222 -20.11 9.28 1.47
N ARG A 223 -19.14 8.86 0.64
CA ARG A 223 -19.42 8.31 -0.71
C ARG A 223 -20.02 6.91 -0.69
N LEU A 224 -19.81 6.15 0.38
CA LEU A 224 -20.54 4.93 0.68
C LEU A 224 -21.95 5.24 1.16
N ALA A 225 -22.10 6.14 2.13
CA ALA A 225 -23.40 6.53 2.68
C ALA A 225 -24.36 7.07 1.59
N SER A 226 -23.82 7.84 0.65
CA SER A 226 -24.56 8.33 -0.52
C SER A 226 -24.98 7.16 -1.43
N GLY A 227 -26.23 6.74 -1.32
CA GLY A 227 -26.86 5.71 -2.15
C GLY A 227 -26.82 4.29 -1.59
N ALA A 228 -25.94 3.93 -0.63
CA ALA A 228 -25.98 2.58 -0.03
C ALA A 228 -27.10 2.43 1.02
N ALA A 229 -27.35 3.48 1.81
CA ALA A 229 -28.36 3.46 2.87
C ALA A 229 -29.79 3.32 2.34
N GLU A 230 -30.03 3.77 1.11
CA GLU A 230 -31.34 3.67 0.43
C GLU A 230 -31.57 2.28 -0.17
N LEU A 231 -30.52 1.46 -0.31
CA LEU A 231 -30.56 0.18 -1.03
C LEU A 231 -30.52 -1.05 -0.12
N ASP A 232 -29.97 -0.94 1.10
CA ASP A 232 -29.81 -2.08 2.01
C ASP A 232 -29.69 -1.64 3.49
N GLU A 233 -30.64 -2.09 4.31
CA GLU A 233 -30.66 -1.83 5.76
C GLU A 233 -29.41 -2.37 6.49
N ASN A 234 -28.82 -3.46 6.00
CA ASN A 234 -27.57 -3.98 6.57
C ASN A 234 -26.38 -3.08 6.22
N LEU A 235 -26.33 -2.49 5.02
CA LEU A 235 -25.32 -1.47 4.70
C LEU A 235 -25.49 -0.26 5.61
N ARG A 236 -26.71 0.22 5.78
CA ARG A 236 -27.01 1.37 6.64
C ARG A 236 -26.50 1.16 8.07
N LYS A 237 -26.79 0.00 8.68
CA LYS A 237 -26.33 -0.34 10.04
C LYS A 237 -24.80 -0.40 10.16
N ARG A 238 -24.11 -0.92 9.14
CA ARG A 238 -22.65 -1.00 9.14
C ARG A 238 -21.99 0.37 9.01
N ILE A 239 -22.53 1.21 8.15
CA ILE A 239 -22.10 2.60 7.99
C ILE A 239 -22.31 3.37 9.31
N ASP A 240 -23.48 3.23 9.95
CA ASP A 240 -23.73 3.82 11.28
C ASP A 240 -22.73 3.33 12.33
N GLY A 241 -22.41 2.03 12.34
CA GLY A 241 -21.40 1.46 13.24
C GLY A 241 -20.02 2.11 13.08
N VAL A 242 -19.54 2.25 11.85
CA VAL A 242 -18.26 2.90 11.54
C VAL A 242 -18.28 4.39 11.87
N TYR A 243 -19.39 5.07 11.60
CA TYR A 243 -19.54 6.48 11.95
C TYR A 243 -19.48 6.70 13.47
N ARG A 244 -20.19 5.87 14.24
CA ARG A 244 -20.15 5.88 15.71
C ARG A 244 -18.76 5.57 16.26
N TYR A 245 -18.04 4.65 15.62
CA TYR A 245 -16.65 4.34 15.97
C TYR A 245 -15.77 5.59 15.87
N TRP A 246 -15.81 6.28 14.73
CA TRP A 246 -15.03 7.50 14.52
C TRP A 246 -15.38 8.60 15.52
N ARG A 247 -16.70 8.85 15.72
CA ARG A 247 -17.18 9.87 16.65
C ARG A 247 -16.74 9.58 18.09
N ARG A 248 -16.82 8.32 18.52
CA ARG A 248 -16.37 7.92 19.85
C ARG A 248 -14.86 8.10 20.01
N GLY A 249 -14.08 7.72 19.01
CA GLY A 249 -12.62 7.92 19.01
C GLY A 249 -12.27 9.40 19.21
N LEU A 250 -12.83 10.28 18.38
CA LEU A 250 -12.56 11.72 18.50
C LEU A 250 -13.05 12.32 19.83
N ALA A 251 -14.23 11.90 20.31
CA ALA A 251 -14.75 12.35 21.60
C ALA A 251 -13.83 11.97 22.78
N LEU A 252 -13.17 10.79 22.72
CA LEU A 252 -12.19 10.38 23.73
C LEU A 252 -10.97 11.32 23.73
N HIS A 253 -10.42 11.67 22.57
CA HIS A 253 -9.31 12.62 22.49
C HIS A 253 -9.70 14.02 22.98
N LEU A 254 -10.90 14.51 22.63
CA LEU A 254 -11.43 15.78 23.13
C LEU A 254 -11.55 15.76 24.67
N GLY A 255 -12.03 14.66 25.25
CA GLY A 255 -12.11 14.47 26.70
C GLY A 255 -10.73 14.43 27.38
N HIS A 256 -9.73 13.81 26.75
CA HIS A 256 -8.34 13.89 27.23
C HIS A 256 -7.80 15.32 27.16
N GLY A 257 -8.11 16.09 26.12
CA GLY A 257 -7.75 17.51 26.04
C GLY A 257 -8.38 18.35 27.16
N GLN A 258 -9.61 18.02 27.59
CA GLN A 258 -10.22 18.65 28.76
C GLN A 258 -9.45 18.31 30.05
N PHE A 259 -9.05 17.04 30.23
CA PHE A 259 -8.24 16.62 31.37
C PHE A 259 -6.86 17.31 31.40
N ASN A 260 -6.23 17.45 30.24
CA ASN A 260 -4.93 18.11 30.06
C ASN A 260 -5.03 19.65 30.06
N LYS A 261 -6.23 20.22 30.19
CA LYS A 261 -6.48 21.67 30.12
C LYS A 261 -6.00 22.31 28.80
N THR A 262 -6.01 21.55 27.71
CA THR A 262 -5.80 22.07 26.35
C THR A 262 -7.13 22.41 25.66
N ILE A 263 -8.25 21.93 26.22
CA ILE A 263 -9.62 22.17 25.76
C ILE A 263 -10.50 22.62 26.93
N ARG A 264 -11.39 23.61 26.70
CA ARG A 264 -12.37 24.12 27.67
C ARG A 264 -13.37 23.05 28.13
N THR A 265 -13.82 23.13 29.37
CA THR A 265 -14.62 22.07 30.03
C THR A 265 -16.13 22.24 29.96
N ASP A 266 -16.62 23.36 29.40
CA ASP A 266 -18.05 23.69 29.26
C ASP A 266 -18.68 23.11 27.97
N ILE A 267 -17.91 22.38 27.16
CA ILE A 267 -18.40 21.67 25.97
C ILE A 267 -18.64 20.19 26.27
N GLU A 268 -19.60 19.59 25.56
CA GLU A 268 -19.80 18.14 25.52
C GLU A 268 -18.92 17.53 24.41
N PRO A 269 -17.91 16.69 24.73
CA PRO A 269 -16.98 16.13 23.73
C PRO A 269 -17.67 15.38 22.60
N SER A 270 -18.75 14.64 22.90
CA SER A 270 -19.48 13.87 21.90
C SER A 270 -20.17 14.75 20.87
N SER A 271 -20.72 15.88 21.30
CA SER A 271 -21.39 16.87 20.43
C SER A 271 -20.40 17.65 19.58
N VAL A 272 -19.24 18.00 20.15
CA VAL A 272 -18.17 18.66 19.39
C VAL A 272 -17.53 17.72 18.38
N ALA A 273 -17.35 16.44 18.71
CA ALA A 273 -16.89 15.43 17.75
C ALA A 273 -17.86 15.29 16.56
N GLU A 274 -19.17 15.25 16.81
CA GLU A 274 -20.19 15.24 15.76
C GLU A 274 -20.06 16.47 14.84
N PHE A 275 -19.98 17.66 15.42
CA PHE A 275 -19.86 18.91 14.66
C PHE A 275 -18.60 18.94 13.78
N ILE A 276 -17.46 18.53 14.33
CA ILE A 276 -16.19 18.45 13.61
C ILE A 276 -16.29 17.47 12.45
N ILE A 277 -16.77 16.25 12.70
CA ILE A 277 -16.89 15.21 11.67
C ILE A 277 -17.87 15.65 10.57
N ALA A 278 -19.01 16.23 10.92
CA ALA A 278 -20.00 16.73 9.96
C ALA A 278 -19.39 17.84 9.06
N THR A 279 -18.62 18.74 9.66
CA THR A 279 -17.94 19.83 8.97
C THR A 279 -16.87 19.29 8.00
N LEU A 280 -16.05 18.34 8.44
CA LEU A 280 -15.06 17.65 7.60
C LEU A 280 -15.73 16.87 6.46
N HIS A 281 -16.83 16.15 6.73
CA HIS A 281 -17.60 15.46 5.70
C HIS A 281 -18.10 16.43 4.62
N GLY A 282 -18.69 17.56 5.02
CA GLY A 282 -19.15 18.58 4.07
C GLY A 282 -18.01 19.09 3.19
N PHE A 283 -16.84 19.33 3.78
CA PHE A 283 -15.65 19.76 3.05
C PHE A 283 -15.12 18.71 2.06
N LEU A 284 -15.03 17.45 2.50
CA LEU A 284 -14.45 16.34 1.74
C LEU A 284 -15.36 15.81 0.63
N THR A 285 -16.68 16.06 0.72
CA THR A 285 -17.67 15.60 -0.25
C THR A 285 -17.92 16.58 -1.40
N ARG A 286 -17.27 17.75 -1.37
CA ARG A 286 -17.45 18.76 -2.42
C ARG A 286 -17.17 18.16 -3.81
N PRO A 287 -17.98 18.50 -4.83
CA PRO A 287 -17.76 18.05 -6.19
C PRO A 287 -16.40 18.53 -6.70
N PRO A 288 -15.73 17.80 -7.62
CA PRO A 288 -14.42 18.18 -8.14
C PRO A 288 -14.33 19.62 -8.65
N ALA A 289 -15.41 20.13 -9.25
CA ALA A 289 -15.49 21.51 -9.74
C ALA A 289 -15.32 22.59 -8.65
N LEU A 290 -15.59 22.26 -7.39
CA LEU A 290 -15.42 23.15 -6.24
C LEU A 290 -14.13 22.91 -5.46
N ARG A 291 -13.28 21.96 -5.88
CA ARG A 291 -12.02 21.65 -5.20
C ARG A 291 -10.90 22.51 -5.78
N ASN A 292 -10.63 23.63 -5.12
CA ASN A 292 -9.53 24.54 -5.46
C ASN A 292 -8.85 25.04 -4.17
N SER A 293 -7.68 25.66 -4.31
CA SER A 293 -6.91 26.18 -3.17
C SER A 293 -7.68 27.24 -2.40
N GLU A 294 -8.36 28.18 -3.07
CA GLU A 294 -9.11 29.25 -2.42
C GLU A 294 -10.14 28.73 -1.40
N THR A 295 -10.94 27.75 -1.80
CA THR A 295 -11.97 27.17 -0.94
C THR A 295 -11.40 26.20 0.10
N HIS A 296 -10.24 25.57 -0.17
CA HIS A 296 -9.49 24.84 0.84
C HIS A 296 -8.96 25.78 1.92
N ASP A 297 -8.26 26.85 1.53
CA ASP A 297 -7.70 27.85 2.43
C ASP A 297 -8.81 28.52 3.27
N ALA A 298 -9.96 28.80 2.65
CA ALA A 298 -11.12 29.35 3.36
C ALA A 298 -11.63 28.41 4.45
N PHE A 299 -11.75 27.11 4.15
CA PHE A 299 -12.16 26.12 5.13
C PHE A 299 -11.10 25.94 6.23
N ALA A 300 -9.83 25.80 5.86
CA ALA A 300 -8.73 25.61 6.79
C ALA A 300 -8.65 26.76 7.82
N ARG A 301 -8.78 28.01 7.37
CA ARG A 301 -8.81 29.19 8.26
C ARG A 301 -9.95 29.13 9.27
N GLU A 302 -11.19 28.87 8.83
CA GLU A 302 -12.35 28.87 9.73
C GLU A 302 -12.38 27.63 10.62
N TYR A 303 -11.90 26.48 10.12
CA TYR A 303 -11.71 25.28 10.91
C TYR A 303 -10.69 25.51 12.04
N ALA A 304 -9.54 26.11 11.73
CA ALA A 304 -8.55 26.49 12.73
C ALA A 304 -9.09 27.54 13.72
N ARG A 305 -9.87 28.51 13.25
CA ARG A 305 -10.53 29.50 14.14
C ARG A 305 -11.48 28.81 15.11
N TYR A 306 -12.32 27.91 14.62
CA TYR A 306 -13.24 27.13 15.45
C TYR A 306 -12.49 26.30 16.49
N LEU A 307 -11.48 25.53 16.06
CA LEU A 307 -10.67 24.70 16.97
C LEU A 307 -9.94 25.53 18.02
N ASN A 308 -9.40 26.70 17.67
CA ASN A 308 -8.80 27.60 18.66
C ASN A 308 -9.81 28.16 19.66
N GLY A 309 -11.08 28.30 19.28
CA GLY A 309 -12.17 28.65 20.19
C GLY A 309 -12.53 27.54 21.20
N LEU A 310 -11.96 26.35 21.06
CA LEU A 310 -12.06 25.26 22.03
C LEU A 310 -11.01 25.34 23.14
N ARG A 311 -10.03 26.24 23.04
CA ARG A 311 -9.03 26.43 24.11
C ARG A 311 -9.68 26.99 25.39
N PRO A 312 -9.11 26.73 26.58
CA PRO A 312 -9.63 27.22 27.87
C PRO A 312 -9.68 28.74 28.00
#